data_AF-A0A1F6T467-F1
#
_entry.id   AF-A0A1F6T467-F1
#
_cell.length_a   1.000
_cell.length_b   1.000
_cell.length_c   1.000
_cell.angle_alpha   90.00
_cell.angle_beta   90.00
_cell.angle_gamma   90.00
#
_symmetry.space_group_name_H-M   'P 1'
#
loop_
_entity.id
_entity.type
_entity.pdbx_description
1 polymer ?
#
loop_
_entity_poly.entity_id
_entity_poly.type
_entity_poly.pdbx_seq_one_letter_code
_entity_poly.pdbx_strand_id
1 'polypeptide(L)' 'MTAAAKRATVYLDAELHRALRLKAAVGDRSISDIVNQAVKLALSEDAEDLAAFRMRAKEKDRDFEQVVRELKRRGKI' A
#
# COMPACT_ATOMS: atom_id res chain seq x y z
N MET A 1 -0.62 9.70 22.30
CA MET A 1 -1.50 10.83 21.91
C MET A 1 -2.62 10.30 21.03
N THR A 2 -3.85 10.25 21.54
CA THR A 2 -5.03 10.05 20.68
C THR A 2 -5.17 11.31 19.83
N ALA A 3 -4.67 11.29 18.60
CA ALA A 3 -4.91 12.37 17.66
C ALA A 3 -6.43 12.53 17.52
N ALA A 4 -6.95 13.74 17.75
CA ALA A 4 -8.37 14.01 17.63
C ALA A 4 -8.83 13.63 16.22
N ALA A 5 -9.84 12.75 16.12
CA ALA A 5 -10.37 12.33 14.84
C ALA A 5 -10.90 13.55 14.08
N LYS A 6 -10.44 13.74 12.84
CA LYS A 6 -10.93 14.79 11.94
C LYS A 6 -11.96 14.20 11.00
N ARG A 7 -13.15 14.82 10.91
CA ARG A 7 -14.20 14.39 9.99
C ARG A 7 -13.79 14.73 8.55
N ALA A 8 -13.90 13.75 7.66
CA ALA A 8 -13.75 13.91 6.22
C ALA A 8 -14.98 13.35 5.51
N THR A 9 -15.35 13.95 4.38
CA THR A 9 -16.41 13.46 3.49
C THR A 9 -15.77 13.03 2.19
N VAL A 10 -16.03 11.80 1.74
CA VAL A 10 -15.49 11.24 0.50
C VAL A 10 -16.63 10.63 -0.30
N TYR A 11 -16.53 10.71 -1.63
CA TYR A 11 -17.42 9.98 -2.52
C TYR A 11 -16.86 8.58 -2.75
N LEU A 12 -17.74 7.57 -2.67
CA LEU A 12 -17.43 6.19 -2.98
C LEU A 12 -18.33 5.75 -4.13
N ASP A 13 -17.79 4.95 -5.05
CA ASP A 13 -18.58 4.26 -6.05
C ASP A 13 -19.70 3.45 -5.39
N ALA A 14 -20.87 3.38 -6.03
CA ALA A 14 -22.05 2.79 -5.43
C ALA A 14 -21.84 1.30 -5.09
N GLU A 15 -21.18 0.56 -5.97
CA GLU A 15 -20.84 -0.85 -5.76
C GLU A 15 -19.79 -1.02 -4.67
N LEU A 16 -18.79 -0.15 -4.62
CA LEU A 16 -17.75 -0.15 -3.59
C LEU A 16 -18.33 0.12 -2.21
N HIS A 17 -19.21 1.11 -2.09
CA HIS A 17 -19.90 1.42 -0.85
C HIS A 17 -20.75 0.23 -0.36
N ARG A 18 -21.45 -0.46 -1.28
CA ARG A 18 -22.22 -1.67 -0.96
C ARG A 18 -21.30 -2.78 -0.44
N ALA A 19 -20.18 -3.03 -1.10
CA ALA A 19 -19.20 -4.03 -0.67
C ALA A 19 -18.60 -3.69 0.70
N LEU A 20 -18.24 -2.42 0.93
CA LEU A 20 -17.74 -1.95 2.22
C LEU A 20 -18.76 -2.12 3.33
N ARG A 21 -20.03 -1.83 3.08
CA ARG A 21 -21.12 -2.01 4.06
C ARG A 21 -21.29 -3.48 4.45
N LEU A 22 -21.20 -4.40 3.50
CA LEU A 22 -21.26 -5.85 3.79
C LEU A 22 -20.04 -6.29 4.62
N LYS A 23 -18.83 -5.86 4.23
CA LYS A 23 -17.59 -6.17 4.96
C LYS A 23 -17.61 -5.62 6.40
N ALA A 24 -18.13 -4.41 6.57
CA ALA A 24 -18.34 -3.78 7.87
C ALA A 24 -19.27 -4.61 8.76
N ALA A 25 -20.42 -5.04 8.22
CA ALA A 25 -21.39 -5.84 8.96
C ALA A 25 -20.84 -7.22 9.36
N VAL A 26 -20.12 -7.90 8.47
CA VAL A 26 -19.51 -9.21 8.76
C VAL A 26 -18.44 -9.11 9.84
N GLY A 27 -17.69 -8.00 9.88
CA GLY A 27 -16.57 -7.81 10.80
C GLY A 27 -16.93 -7.10 12.11
N ASP A 28 -18.19 -6.70 12.31
CA ASP A 28 -18.63 -5.81 13.40
C ASP A 28 -17.75 -4.55 13.52
N ARG A 29 -17.51 -3.90 12.37
CA ARG A 29 -16.65 -2.71 12.25
C ARG A 29 -17.38 -1.59 11.54
N SER A 30 -16.98 -0.35 11.78
CA SER A 30 -17.50 0.77 11.00
C SER A 30 -16.84 0.84 9.60
N ILE A 31 -17.55 1.42 8.63
CA ILE A 31 -16.97 1.73 7.31
C ILE A 31 -15.75 2.65 7.47
N SER A 32 -15.82 3.62 8.39
CA SER A 32 -14.71 4.53 8.69
C SER A 32 -13.47 3.80 9.19
N ASP A 33 -13.61 2.76 10.02
CA ASP A 33 -12.47 1.97 10.49
C ASP A 33 -11.81 1.18 9.35
N ILE A 34 -12.61 0.64 8.44
CA ILE A 34 -12.10 -0.10 7.28
C ILE A 34 -11.36 0.85 6.34
N VAL A 35 -11.95 2.02 6.04
CA VAL A 35 -11.33 3.04 5.19
C VAL A 35 -10.04 3.56 5.83
N ASN A 36 -10.05 3.89 7.12
CA ASN A 36 -8.85 4.34 7.83
C ASN A 36 -7.73 3.29 7.81
N GLN A 37 -8.06 2.01 7.97
CA GLN A 37 -7.06 0.95 7.89
C GLN A 37 -6.48 0.82 6.48
N ALA A 38 -7.33 0.86 5.45
CA ALA A 38 -6.88 0.79 4.06
C ALA A 38 -5.94 1.96 3.70
N VAL A 39 -6.29 3.19 4.11
CA VAL A 39 -5.46 4.38 3.88
C VAL A 39 -4.12 4.27 4.62
N LYS A 40 -4.13 3.80 5.87
CA LYS A 40 -2.88 3.60 6.64
C LYS A 40 -1.98 2.55 5.99
N LEU A 41 -2.56 1.47 5.48
CA LEU A 41 -1.81 0.41 4.80
C LEU A 41 -1.13 0.96 3.55
N ALA A 42 -1.88 1.62 2.66
CA ALA A 42 -1.35 2.22 1.44
C ALA A 42 -0.20 3.21 1.74
N LEU A 43 -0.39 4.07 2.76
CA LEU A 43 0.67 5.01 3.17
C LEU A 43 1.89 4.33 3.80
N SER A 44 1.72 3.18 4.45
CA SER A 44 2.83 2.39 5.00
C SER A 44 3.65 1.76 3.89
N GLU A 45 2.99 1.18 2.89
CA GLU A 45 3.63 0.59 1.70
C GLU A 45 4.48 1.66 0.97
N ASP A 46 3.92 2.84 0.72
CA ASP A 46 4.65 3.97 0.13
C ASP A 46 5.87 4.39 0.98
N ALA A 47 5.72 4.41 2.31
CA ALA A 47 6.80 4.78 3.23
C ALA A 47 7.93 3.73 3.23
N GLU A 48 7.59 2.44 3.14
CA GLU A 48 8.54 1.34 3.02
C GLU A 48 9.33 1.42 1.72
N ASP A 49 8.66 1.71 0.60
CA ASP A 49 9.31 1.92 -0.70
C ASP A 49 10.29 3.09 -0.64
N LEU A 50 9.86 4.24 -0.12
CA LEU A 50 10.74 5.41 0.04
C LEU A 50 11.93 5.12 0.95
N ALA A 51 11.74 4.33 2.01
CA ALA A 51 12.82 3.91 2.89
C ALA A 51 13.81 3.00 2.15
N ALA A 52 13.33 2.04 1.36
CA ALA A 52 14.17 1.18 0.53
C ALA A 52 14.99 1.99 -0.48
N PHE A 53 14.38 2.96 -1.16
CA PHE A 53 15.09 3.88 -2.04
C PHE A 53 16.20 4.65 -1.32
N ARG A 54 15.91 5.20 -0.13
CA ARG A 54 16.91 5.94 0.66
C ARG A 54 18.07 5.05 1.12
N MET A 55 17.80 3.83 1.55
CA MET A 55 18.85 2.89 1.98
C MET A 55 19.78 2.51 0.82
N ARG A 56 19.23 2.35 -0.40
CA ARG A 56 19.97 1.97 -1.59
C ARG A 56 20.55 3.14 -2.38
N ALA A 57 20.35 4.39 -1.93
CA ALA A 57 20.78 5.59 -2.65
C ALA A 57 22.29 5.68 -2.90
N LYS A 58 23.12 4.91 -2.16
CA LYS A 58 24.58 4.84 -2.34
C LYS A 58 25.04 3.62 -3.13
N GLU A 59 24.13 2.70 -3.48
CA GLU A 59 24.47 1.58 -4.34
C GLU A 59 24.82 2.09 -5.74
N LYS A 60 25.78 1.43 -6.40
CA LYS A 60 26.12 1.76 -7.78
C LYS A 60 25.01 1.28 -8.70
N ASP A 61 24.72 2.07 -9.73
CA ASP A 61 23.84 1.64 -10.79
C ASP A 61 24.36 0.35 -11.43
N ARG A 62 23.42 -0.55 -11.76
CA ARG A 62 23.71 -1.79 -12.47
C ARG A 62 23.18 -1.67 -13.89
N ASP A 63 23.99 -2.11 -14.84
CA ASP A 63 23.54 -2.23 -16.21
C ASP A 63 22.40 -3.26 -16.31
N PHE A 64 21.30 -2.85 -16.95
CA PHE A 64 20.10 -3.67 -17.04
C PHE A 64 20.33 -4.97 -17.82
N GLU A 65 21.13 -4.94 -18.89
CA GLU A 65 21.44 -6.12 -19.68
C GLU A 65 22.21 -7.15 -18.84
N GLN A 66 23.17 -6.70 -18.03
CA GLN A 66 23.90 -7.58 -17.12
C GLN A 66 22.98 -8.26 -16.10
N VAL A 67 22.01 -7.52 -15.55
CA VAL A 67 21.02 -8.07 -14.61
C VAL A 67 20.15 -9.15 -15.28
N VAL A 68 19.64 -8.87 -16.48
CA VAL A 68 18.80 -9.84 -17.24
C VAL A 68 19.58 -11.10 -17.59
N ARG A 69 20.83 -10.96 -18.05
CA ARG A 69 21.71 -12.12 -18.34
C ARG A 69 21.94 -12.97 -17.10
N GLU A 70 22.15 -12.33 -15.94
CA GLU A 70 22.33 -13.03 -14.67
C GLU A 70 21.06 -13.78 -14.21
N LEU A 71 19.88 -13.18 -14.37
CA LEU A 71 18.61 -13.81 -14.00
C LEU A 71 18.30 -15.03 -14.88
N LYS A 72 18.53 -14.95 -16.19
CA LYS A 72 18.41 -16.09 -17.13
C LYS A 72 19.36 -17.23 -16.75
N ARG A 73 20.62 -16.91 -16.45
CA ARG A 73 21.61 -17.90 -16.00
C ARG A 73 21.18 -18.63 -14.71
N ARG A 74 20.47 -17.93 -13.82
CA ARG A 74 19.94 -18.48 -12.55
C ARG A 74 18.57 -19.17 -12.72
N GLY A 75 18.00 -19.21 -13.93
CA GLY A 75 16.68 -19.79 -14.20
C GLY A 75 15.53 -19.08 -13.47
N LYS A 76 15.68 -17.78 -13.17
CA LYS A 76 14.65 -16.98 -12.49
C LYS A 76 13.70 -16.28 -13.47
N ILE A 77 14.09 -16.25 -14.75
CA ILE A 77 13.32 -15.87 -15.94
C ILE A 77 13.84 -16.66 -17.13
#